data_AF-A0A1F4XFY6-F1
#
_entry.id   AF-A0A1F4XFY6-F1
#
_cell.length_a   1.000
_cell.length_b   1.000
_cell.length_c   1.000
_cell.angle_alpha   90.00
_cell.angle_beta   90.00
_cell.angle_gamma   90.00
#
_symmetry.space_group_name_H-M   'P 1'
#
loop_
_entity.id
_entity.type
_entity.pdbx_description
1 polymer ?
#
loop_
_entity_poly.entity_id
_entity_poly.type
_entity_poly.pdbx_seq_one_letter_code
_entity_poly.pdbx_strand_id
1 'polypeptide(L)'
;MCRIDKLEKTQKTCNLIFFSCCAIFLSSIAARMYFYNDLAVKNRDLKGAFDQQLALEEEITLLKYQDSELSSMSYVEAQAIKIGFTPMNERLATLDLSSTGQVASLAR
;
A
#
# COMPACT_ATOMS: atom_id res chain seq x y z
N MET A 1 -49.34 -53.71 24.21
CA MET A 1 -48.69 -52.42 24.53
C MET A 1 -47.32 -52.23 23.86
N CYS A 2 -46.32 -53.09 24.10
CA CYS A 2 -44.90 -52.85 23.74
C CYS A 2 -44.50 -52.56 22.26
N ARG A 3 -45.33 -52.86 21.25
CA ARG A 3 -44.96 -52.61 19.83
C ARG A 3 -45.25 -51.18 19.38
N ILE A 4 -46.28 -50.54 19.95
CA ILE A 4 -46.71 -49.20 19.53
C ILE A 4 -45.73 -48.13 20.04
N ASP A 5 -45.25 -48.27 21.29
CA ASP A 5 -44.21 -47.39 21.86
C ASP A 5 -42.87 -47.43 21.10
N LYS A 6 -42.52 -48.61 20.54
CA LYS A 6 -41.28 -48.74 19.74
C LYS A 6 -41.38 -48.02 18.41
N LEU A 7 -42.53 -48.09 17.74
CA LEU A 7 -42.78 -47.41 16.47
C LEU A 7 -42.78 -45.88 16.63
N GLU A 8 -43.44 -45.37 17.68
CA GLU A 8 -43.47 -43.94 17.98
C GLU A 8 -42.07 -43.39 18.31
N LYS A 9 -41.26 -44.14 19.08
CA LYS A 9 -39.85 -43.78 19.33
C LYS A 9 -39.02 -43.74 18.05
N THR A 10 -39.11 -44.75 17.19
CA THR A 10 -38.37 -44.77 15.91
C THR A 10 -38.78 -43.62 14.98
N GLN A 11 -40.07 -43.26 14.95
CA GLN A 11 -40.56 -42.14 14.13
C GLN A 11 -40.02 -40.79 14.63
N LYS A 12 -40.01 -40.56 15.96
CA LYS A 12 -39.43 -39.35 16.56
C LYS A 12 -37.92 -39.24 16.29
N THR A 13 -37.18 -40.34 16.40
CA THR A 13 -35.75 -40.35 16.11
C THR A 13 -35.47 -40.10 14.63
N CYS A 14 -36.27 -40.67 13.72
CA CYS A 14 -36.12 -40.47 12.28
C CYS A 14 -36.38 -39.00 11.88
N ASN A 15 -37.43 -38.38 12.42
CA ASN A 15 -37.72 -36.97 12.18
C ASN A 15 -36.62 -36.05 12.74
N LEU A 16 -36.05 -36.39 13.90
CA LEU A 16 -34.95 -35.63 14.49
C LEU A 16 -33.67 -35.73 13.66
N ILE A 17 -33.34 -36.93 13.17
CA ILE A 17 -32.20 -37.14 12.25
C ILE A 17 -32.41 -36.36 10.95
N PHE A 18 -33.61 -36.44 10.36
CA PHE A 18 -33.95 -35.70 9.15
C PHE A 18 -33.79 -34.18 9.34
N PHE A 19 -34.33 -33.64 10.42
CA PHE A 19 -34.19 -32.21 10.74
C PHE A 19 -32.74 -31.81 10.97
N SER A 20 -31.96 -32.64 11.67
CA SER A 20 -30.53 -32.39 11.87
C SER A 20 -29.74 -32.39 10.56
N CYS A 21 -30.08 -33.28 9.62
CA CYS A 21 -29.45 -33.35 8.31
C CYS A 21 -29.78 -32.11 7.48
N CYS A 22 -31.04 -31.68 7.47
CA CYS A 22 -31.45 -30.44 6.82
C CYS A 22 -30.75 -29.22 7.45
N ALA A 23 -30.63 -29.16 8.77
CA ALA A 23 -29.95 -28.06 9.46
C ALA A 23 -28.46 -27.99 9.10
N ILE A 24 -27.76 -29.13 9.05
CA ILE A 24 -26.35 -29.20 8.64
C ILE A 24 -26.19 -28.82 7.17
N PHE A 25 -27.12 -29.23 6.30
CA PHE A 25 -27.07 -28.90 4.89
C PHE A 25 -27.23 -27.40 4.65
N LEU A 26 -28.23 -26.79 5.30
CA LEU A 26 -28.45 -25.34 5.24
C LEU A 26 -27.28 -24.55 5.84
N SER A 27 -26.73 -25.01 6.97
CA SER A 27 -25.57 -24.37 7.58
C SER A 27 -24.32 -24.48 6.70
N SER A 28 -24.13 -25.60 6.00
CA SER A 28 -23.02 -25.77 5.04
C SER A 28 -23.13 -24.81 3.87
N ILE A 29 -24.34 -24.61 3.32
CA ILE A 29 -24.58 -23.65 2.25
C ILE A 29 -24.32 -22.22 2.73
N ALA A 30 -24.85 -21.85 3.90
CA ALA A 30 -24.66 -20.52 4.48
C ALA A 30 -23.18 -20.25 4.77
N ALA A 31 -22.45 -21.22 5.32
CA ALA A 31 -21.03 -21.11 5.59
C ALA A 31 -20.24 -20.91 4.29
N ARG A 32 -20.50 -21.70 3.24
CA ARG A 32 -19.88 -21.51 1.92
C ARG A 32 -20.14 -20.12 1.36
N MET A 33 -21.40 -19.68 1.39
CA MET A 33 -21.78 -18.33 0.93
C MET A 33 -21.03 -17.24 1.71
N TYR A 34 -20.92 -17.38 3.02
CA TYR A 34 -20.16 -16.45 3.87
C TYR A 34 -18.67 -16.42 3.52
N PHE A 35 -18.03 -17.59 3.38
CA PHE A 35 -16.62 -17.67 3.00
C PHE A 35 -16.36 -17.08 1.61
N TYR A 36 -17.21 -17.39 0.62
CA TYR A 36 -17.08 -16.81 -0.72
C TYR A 36 -17.26 -15.29 -0.71
N ASN A 37 -18.21 -14.77 0.08
CA ASN A 37 -18.42 -13.34 0.20
C ASN A 37 -17.25 -12.65 0.92
N ASP A 38 -16.77 -13.20 2.04
CA ASP A 38 -15.59 -12.69 2.75
C ASP A 38 -14.33 -12.72 1.87
N LEU A 39 -14.12 -13.80 1.11
CA LEU A 39 -13.02 -13.90 0.14
C LEU A 39 -13.18 -12.90 -1.02
N ALA A 40 -14.41 -12.67 -1.51
CA ALA A 40 -14.67 -11.71 -2.57
C ALA A 40 -14.46 -10.27 -2.09
N VAL A 41 -14.91 -9.93 -0.88
CA VAL A 41 -14.70 -8.62 -0.27
C VAL A 41 -13.21 -8.39 -0.04
N LYS A 42 -12.48 -9.35 0.55
CA LYS A 42 -11.03 -9.25 0.73
C LYS A 42 -10.28 -9.10 -0.59
N ASN A 43 -10.65 -9.84 -1.62
CA ASN A 43 -10.05 -9.66 -2.96
C ASN A 43 -10.33 -8.27 -3.54
N ARG A 44 -11.53 -7.72 -3.31
CA ARG A 44 -11.87 -6.36 -3.74
C ARG A 44 -11.06 -5.32 -2.97
N ASP A 45 -10.88 -5.51 -1.68
CA ASP A 45 -10.10 -4.62 -0.81
C ASP A 45 -8.61 -4.68 -1.17
N LEU A 46 -8.07 -5.88 -1.44
CA LEU A 46 -6.73 -6.08 -1.97
C LEU A 46 -6.55 -5.35 -3.31
N LYS A 47 -7.50 -5.49 -4.23
CA LYS A 47 -7.45 -4.78 -5.51
C LYS A 47 -7.48 -3.27 -5.32
N GLY A 48 -8.37 -2.76 -4.45
CA GLY A 48 -8.43 -1.35 -4.13
C GLY A 48 -7.14 -0.81 -3.52
N ALA A 49 -6.49 -1.58 -2.64
CA ALA A 49 -5.20 -1.22 -2.05
C ALA A 49 -4.08 -1.19 -3.10
N PHE A 50 -4.06 -2.13 -4.05
CA PHE A 50 -3.11 -2.10 -5.18
C PHE A 50 -3.33 -0.89 -6.10
N ASP A 51 -4.57 -0.59 -6.44
CA ASP A 51 -4.89 0.57 -7.29
C ASP A 51 -4.48 1.89 -6.59
N GLN A 52 -4.67 1.99 -5.27
CA GLN A 52 -4.19 3.13 -4.47
C GLN A 52 -2.67 3.21 -4.42
N GLN A 53 -1.99 2.07 -4.28
CA GLN A 53 -0.53 2.02 -4.27
C GLN A 53 0.05 2.49 -5.60
N LEU A 54 -0.53 2.06 -6.72
CA LEU A 54 -0.10 2.47 -8.05
C LEU A 54 -0.29 3.98 -8.26
N ALA A 55 -1.44 4.52 -7.87
CA ALA A 55 -1.70 5.97 -7.97
C ALA A 55 -0.70 6.79 -7.14
N LEU A 56 -0.38 6.34 -5.92
CA LEU A 56 0.61 6.98 -5.07
C LEU A 56 2.02 6.90 -5.67
N GLU A 57 2.39 5.78 -6.28
CA GLU A 57 3.71 5.61 -6.92
C GLU A 57 3.86 6.53 -8.15
N GLU A 58 2.81 6.70 -8.94
CA GLU A 58 2.77 7.68 -10.04
C GLU A 58 2.93 9.12 -9.51
N GLU A 59 2.22 9.48 -8.44
CA GLU A 59 2.29 10.82 -7.84
C GLU A 59 3.67 11.10 -7.25
N ILE A 60 4.27 10.14 -6.53
CA ILE A 60 5.64 10.24 -6.02
C ILE A 60 6.62 10.46 -7.17
N THR A 61 6.47 9.71 -8.26
CA THR A 61 7.35 9.81 -9.43
C THR A 61 7.24 11.20 -10.07
N LEU A 62 6.02 11.72 -10.24
CA LEU A 62 5.77 13.06 -10.75
C LEU A 62 6.38 14.15 -9.86
N LEU A 63 6.18 14.05 -8.54
CA LEU A 63 6.81 14.98 -7.59
C LEU A 63 8.33 14.91 -7.68
N LYS A 64 8.91 13.71 -7.82
CA LYS A 64 10.36 13.55 -7.98
C LYS A 64 10.89 14.23 -9.23
N TYR A 65 10.15 14.15 -10.34
CA TYR A 65 10.50 14.87 -11.56
C TYR A 65 10.44 16.38 -11.36
N GLN A 66 9.37 16.90 -10.73
CA GLN A 66 9.25 18.32 -10.42
C GLN A 66 10.36 18.80 -9.49
N ASP A 67 10.68 18.04 -8.44
CA ASP A 67 11.76 18.37 -7.52
C ASP A 67 13.13 18.34 -8.20
N SER A 68 13.34 17.40 -9.12
CA SER A 68 14.55 17.37 -9.96
C SER A 68 14.63 18.57 -10.92
N GLU A 69 13.49 19.05 -11.43
CA GLU A 69 13.40 20.24 -12.27
C GLU A 69 13.69 21.52 -11.47
N LEU A 70 13.09 21.66 -10.28
CA LEU A 70 13.34 22.77 -9.35
C LEU A 70 14.77 22.76 -8.79
N SER A 71 15.33 21.57 -8.53
CA SER A 71 16.72 21.39 -8.13
C SER A 71 17.70 21.49 -9.30
N SER A 72 17.20 21.58 -10.53
CA SER A 72 18.08 21.75 -11.69
C SER A 72 18.77 23.10 -11.61
N MET A 73 20.07 23.09 -11.90
CA MET A 73 20.90 24.30 -11.90
C MET A 73 20.35 25.36 -12.87
N SER A 74 19.69 24.93 -13.95
CA SER A 74 18.98 25.79 -14.90
C SER A 74 17.85 26.60 -14.24
N TYR A 75 17.05 25.98 -13.36
CA TYR A 75 16.00 26.69 -12.62
C TYR A 75 16.59 27.72 -11.65
N VAL A 76 17.65 27.33 -10.93
CA VAL A 76 18.35 28.22 -9.99
C VAL A 76 18.99 29.40 -10.71
N GLU A 77 19.63 29.17 -11.86
CA GLU A 77 20.21 30.20 -12.71
C GLU A 77 19.13 31.13 -13.28
N ALA A 78 18.00 30.59 -13.73
CA ALA A 78 16.87 31.40 -14.21
C ALA A 78 16.25 32.29 -13.12
N GLN A 79 16.16 31.80 -11.88
CA GLN A 79 15.76 32.59 -10.71
C GLN A 79 16.82 33.66 -10.39
N ALA A 80 18.11 33.31 -10.37
CA ALA A 80 19.19 34.24 -10.09
C ALA A 80 19.20 35.41 -11.09
N ILE A 81 18.99 35.14 -12.38
CA ILE A 81 18.86 36.16 -13.41
C ILE A 81 17.68 37.11 -13.14
N LYS A 82 16.52 36.59 -12.71
CA LYS A 82 15.34 37.42 -12.35
C LYS A 82 15.60 38.33 -11.16
N ILE A 83 16.46 37.93 -10.24
CA ILE A 83 16.82 38.71 -9.03
C ILE A 83 17.96 39.69 -9.33
N GLY A 84 18.48 39.72 -10.57
CA GLY A 84 19.49 40.67 -11.04
C GLY A 84 20.93 40.16 -11.00
N PHE A 85 21.14 38.86 -10.74
CA PHE A 85 22.46 38.25 -10.84
C PHE A 85 22.83 37.97 -12.30
N THR A 86 24.09 38.25 -12.66
CA THR A 86 24.63 37.98 -14.00
C THR A 86 25.36 36.64 -14.06
N PRO A 87 25.21 35.87 -15.17
CA PRO A 87 25.87 34.57 -15.32
C PRO A 87 27.40 34.71 -15.36
N MET A 88 28.08 33.92 -14.53
CA MET A 88 29.54 33.93 -14.43
C MET A 88 30.14 32.99 -15.49
N ASN A 89 30.69 33.57 -16.56
CA ASN A 89 31.28 32.82 -17.69
C ASN A 89 32.77 32.48 -17.50
N GLU A 90 33.42 33.04 -16.48
CA GLU A 90 34.84 32.82 -16.22
C GLU A 90 35.03 31.81 -15.08
N ARG A 91 35.99 30.89 -15.26
CA ARG A 91 36.45 30.02 -14.18
C ARG A 91 37.14 30.91 -13.14
N LEU A 92 36.56 31.01 -11.94
CA LEU A 92 37.31 31.51 -10.78
C LEU A 92 38.60 30.70 -10.69
N ALA A 93 39.73 31.39 -10.73
CA ALA A 93 41.04 30.78 -10.55
C ALA A 93 40.98 29.96 -9.26
N THR A 94 40.92 28.63 -9.42
CA THR A 94 40.93 27.69 -8.31
C THR A 94 42.19 27.97 -7.53
N LEU A 95 42.03 28.23 -6.23
CA LEU A 95 43.12 28.30 -5.26
C LEU A 95 44.19 27.27 -5.62
N ASP A 96 45.36 27.79 -5.98
CA ASP A 96 46.52 27.00 -6.39
C ASP A 96 46.78 25.92 -5.34
N LEU A 97 46.53 24.66 -5.71
CA LEU A 97 46.74 23.48 -4.86
C LEU A 97 48.24 23.27 -4.53
N SER A 98 49.14 24.07 -5.12
CA SER A 98 50.57 24.13 -4.82
C SER A 98 50.90 25.05 -3.65
N SER A 99 49.97 25.91 -3.21
CA SER A 99 50.19 26.70 -2.01
C SER A 99 50.01 25.81 -0.79
N THR A 100 51.13 25.47 -0.14
CA THR A 100 51.18 24.83 1.18
C THR A 100 50.60 25.81 2.21
N GLY A 101 49.27 25.97 2.20
CA GLY A 101 48.51 26.85 3.06
C GLY A 101 48.28 26.17 4.40
N GLN A 102 49.05 26.60 5.40
CA GLN A 102 48.79 26.32 6.81
C GLN A 102 47.32 26.64 7.13
N VAL A 103 46.54 25.60 7.39
CA VAL A 103 45.25 25.76 8.06
C VAL A 103 45.53 26.04 9.53
N ALA A 104 45.34 27.29 9.95
CA ALA A 104 45.30 27.63 11.37
C ALA A 104 44.08 26.93 12.00
N SER A 105 44.32 25.86 12.76
CA SER A 105 43.30 25.31 13.63
C SER A 105 43.24 26.16 14.90
N LEU A 106 42.04 26.64 15.23
CA LEU A 106 41.76 27.20 16.55
C LEU A 106 41.78 26.06 17.56
N ALA A 107 42.96 25.82 18.14
CA ALA A 107 43.09 24.98 19.32
C ALA A 107 42.47 25.72 20.51
N ARG A 108 41.55 25.05 21.21
CA ARG A 108 41.17 25.36 22.57
C ARG A 108 41.40 24.12 23.43
#